data_AF-A0A6M0L678-F1
#
_entry.id   AF-A0A6M0L678-F1
#
_cell.length_a   1.000
_cell.length_b   1.000
_cell.length_c   1.000
_cell.angle_alpha   90.00
_cell.angle_beta   90.00
_cell.angle_gamma   90.00
#
_symmetry.space_group_name_H-M   'P 1'
#
loop_
_entity.id
_entity.type
_entity.pdbx_description
1 polymer ?
#
loop_
_entity_poly.entity_id
_entity_poly.type
_entity_poly.pdbx_seq_one_letter_code
_entity_poly.pdbx_strand_id
1 'polypeptide(L)'
;MSKETVLNELVGNLGVLYIKLHQHHFYVKGEAFFRLHQKFEDYYNEVHEQLDEVAERLLMIKGKPVSTLAEFLEVSSIKEAPYTKEKSQIEMVKEVVEDFKVIVSLLEKGIDATEGDHVSQDMLIGIKGFYDKELWMLEATLG
;
A
#
# COMPACT_ATOMS: atom_id res chain seq x y z
N MET A 1 -6.93 -5.40 -18.27
CA MET A 1 -5.64 -4.72 -17.99
C MET A 1 -4.55 -5.79 -18.09
N SER A 2 -3.35 -5.51 -18.61
CA SER A 2 -2.30 -6.55 -18.63
C SER A 2 -1.68 -6.69 -17.23
N LYS A 3 -1.07 -7.84 -16.94
CA LYS A 3 -0.35 -8.05 -15.67
C LYS A 3 0.77 -7.03 -15.46
N GLU A 4 1.49 -6.65 -16.51
CA GLU A 4 2.54 -5.65 -16.42
C GLU A 4 1.98 -4.28 -16.04
N THR A 5 0.80 -3.90 -16.56
CA THR A 5 0.13 -2.66 -16.18
C THR A 5 -0.32 -2.71 -14.72
N VAL A 6 -0.98 -3.79 -14.28
CA VAL A 6 -1.45 -3.89 -12.88
C VAL A 6 -0.28 -3.89 -11.90
N LEU A 7 0.80 -4.62 -12.18
CA LEU A 7 1.99 -4.62 -11.32
C LEU A 7 2.63 -3.22 -11.27
N ASN A 8 2.68 -2.48 -12.37
CA ASN A 8 3.16 -1.09 -12.36
C ASN A 8 2.28 -0.16 -11.54
N GLU A 9 0.95 -0.30 -11.66
CA GLU A 9 0.02 0.44 -10.79
C GLU A 9 0.26 0.09 -9.32
N LEU A 10 0.51 -1.18 -8.98
CA LEU A 10 0.83 -1.60 -7.60
C LEU A 10 2.11 -0.94 -7.11
N VAL A 11 3.21 -0.95 -7.89
CA VAL A 11 4.47 -0.28 -7.54
C VAL A 11 4.22 1.20 -7.21
N GLY A 12 3.47 1.91 -8.06
CA GLY A 12 3.17 3.33 -7.82
C GLY A 12 2.31 3.56 -6.57
N ASN A 13 1.27 2.76 -6.36
CA ASN A 13 0.42 2.89 -5.17
C ASN A 13 1.19 2.55 -3.88
N LEU A 14 2.02 1.51 -3.89
CA LEU A 14 2.88 1.14 -2.75
C LEU A 14 3.90 2.25 -2.46
N GLY A 15 4.49 2.86 -3.49
CA GLY A 15 5.41 4.00 -3.34
C GLY A 15 4.76 5.22 -2.69
N VAL A 16 3.54 5.59 -3.11
CA VAL A 16 2.79 6.68 -2.47
C VAL A 16 2.36 6.31 -1.04
N LEU A 17 1.89 5.08 -0.83
CA LEU A 17 1.48 4.59 0.49
C LEU A 17 2.64 4.59 1.49
N TYR A 18 3.84 4.19 1.06
CA TYR A 18 5.06 4.22 1.87
C TYR A 18 5.32 5.61 2.46
N ILE A 19 5.22 6.65 1.63
CA ILE A 19 5.42 8.05 2.05
C ILE A 19 4.25 8.55 2.90
N LYS A 20 3.01 8.16 2.57
CA LYS A 20 1.83 8.56 3.34
C LYS A 20 1.84 7.97 4.76
N LEU A 21 2.30 6.74 4.93
CA LEU A 21 2.49 6.11 6.24
C LEU A 21 3.57 6.83 7.06
N HIS A 22 4.66 7.28 6.43
CA HIS A 22 5.65 8.15 7.09
C HIS A 22 5.01 9.46 7.57
N GLN A 23 4.11 10.07 6.78
CA GLN A 23 3.38 11.27 7.22
C GLN A 23 2.58 10.98 8.50
N HIS A 24 1.85 9.86 8.57
CA HIS A 24 1.15 9.47 9.79
C HIS A 24 2.10 9.22 10.96
N HIS A 25 3.19 8.50 10.73
CA HIS A 25 4.23 8.23 11.73
C HIS A 25 4.86 9.51 12.31
N PHE A 26 5.13 10.52 11.46
CA PHE A 26 5.70 11.80 11.88
C PHE A 26 4.72 12.69 12.64
N TYR A 27 3.46 12.72 12.21
CA TYR A 27 2.49 13.70 12.69
C TYR A 27 1.51 13.17 13.74
N VAL A 28 1.47 11.86 14.01
CA VAL A 28 0.61 11.30 15.05
C VAL A 28 0.94 11.89 16.42
N LYS A 29 -0.10 12.24 17.18
CA LYS A 29 -0.05 12.79 18.54
C LYS A 29 -1.25 12.24 19.33
N GLY A 30 -1.26 12.47 20.64
CA GLY A 30 -2.37 12.08 21.53
C GLY A 30 -2.17 10.76 22.26
N GLU A 31 -3.20 10.26 22.93
CA GLU A 31 -3.11 9.18 23.93
C GLU A 31 -2.60 7.85 23.36
N ALA A 32 -2.91 7.53 22.11
CA ALA A 32 -2.39 6.34 21.42
C ALA A 32 -1.03 6.53 20.71
N PHE A 33 -0.29 7.62 20.96
CA PHE A 33 0.92 7.99 20.21
C PHE A 33 1.89 6.81 20.04
N PHE A 34 2.37 6.22 21.14
CA PHE A 34 3.38 5.16 21.08
C PHE A 34 2.92 3.92 20.31
N ARG A 35 1.62 3.59 20.39
CA ARG A 35 1.07 2.43 19.66
C ARG A 35 0.97 2.70 18.17
N LEU A 36 0.40 3.85 17.80
CA LEU A 36 0.19 4.19 16.40
C LEU A 36 1.49 4.58 15.69
N HIS A 37 2.39 5.26 16.38
CA HIS A 37 3.71 5.59 15.84
C HIS A 37 4.48 4.33 15.43
N GLN A 38 4.57 3.33 16.33
CA GLN A 38 5.18 2.04 16.01
C GLN A 38 4.40 1.31 14.92
N LYS A 39 3.07 1.30 14.99
CA LYS A 39 2.26 0.54 14.02
C LYS A 39 2.36 1.10 12.59
N PHE A 40 2.44 2.42 12.44
CA PHE A 40 2.68 3.04 11.13
C PHE A 40 4.09 2.74 10.59
N GLU A 41 5.07 2.55 11.48
CA GLU A 41 6.40 2.06 11.12
C GLU A 41 6.40 0.62 10.65
N ASP A 42 5.75 -0.27 11.40
CA ASP A 42 5.59 -1.66 10.98
C ASP A 42 4.94 -1.73 9.58
N TYR A 43 3.96 -0.87 9.31
CA TYR A 43 3.32 -0.79 8.00
C TYR A 43 4.22 -0.24 6.89
N TYR A 44 4.95 0.86 7.10
CA TYR A 44 5.80 1.36 6.02
C TYR A 44 6.94 0.39 5.71
N ASN A 45 7.43 -0.37 6.71
CA ASN A 45 8.47 -1.38 6.48
C ASN A 45 7.92 -2.53 5.62
N GLU A 46 6.73 -3.04 5.95
CA GLU A 46 6.08 -4.07 5.15
C GLU A 46 5.76 -3.59 3.72
N VAL A 47 5.25 -2.36 3.58
CA VAL A 47 4.97 -1.76 2.26
C VAL A 47 6.24 -1.60 1.44
N HIS A 48 7.39 -1.33 2.08
CA HIS A 48 8.68 -1.25 1.40
C HIS A 48 9.11 -2.60 0.82
N GLU A 49 9.01 -3.68 1.60
CA GLU A 49 9.31 -5.03 1.13
C GLU A 49 8.40 -5.44 -0.03
N GLN A 50 7.09 -5.15 0.08
CA GLN A 50 6.11 -5.44 -0.97
C GLN A 50 6.37 -4.62 -2.24
N LEU A 51 6.80 -3.36 -2.11
CA LEU A 51 7.16 -2.53 -3.25
C LEU A 51 8.31 -3.18 -4.04
N ASP A 52 9.36 -3.62 -3.34
CA ASP A 52 10.52 -4.26 -3.96
C ASP A 52 10.12 -5.59 -4.61
N GLU A 53 9.39 -6.45 -3.88
CA GLU A 53 8.93 -7.75 -4.38
C GLU A 53 8.11 -7.61 -5.69
N VAL A 54 7.17 -6.67 -5.73
CA VAL A 54 6.33 -6.41 -6.91
C VAL A 54 7.17 -5.84 -8.07
N ALA A 55 8.10 -4.92 -7.79
CA ALA A 55 8.95 -4.30 -8.81
C ALA A 55 9.94 -5.32 -9.41
N GLU A 56 10.56 -6.14 -8.58
CA GLU A 56 11.44 -7.22 -9.01
C GLU A 56 10.68 -8.28 -9.79
N ARG A 57 9.47 -8.66 -9.36
CA ARG A 57 8.62 -9.59 -10.11
C ARG A 57 8.30 -9.06 -11.50
N LEU A 58 8.01 -7.77 -11.61
CA LEU A 58 7.77 -7.11 -12.90
C LEU A 58 9.01 -7.16 -13.81
N LEU A 59 10.22 -6.99 -13.27
CA LEU A 59 11.47 -7.17 -14.03
C LEU A 59 11.67 -8.62 -14.50
N MET A 60 11.38 -9.61 -13.65
CA MET A 60 11.50 -11.03 -13.98
C MET A 60 10.61 -11.45 -15.16
N ILE A 61 9.44 -10.81 -15.31
CA ILE A 61 8.55 -11.01 -16.46
C ILE A 61 8.83 -10.05 -17.63
N LYS A 62 10.00 -9.38 -17.62
CA LYS A 62 10.51 -8.45 -18.64
C LYS A 62 9.73 -7.14 -18.78
N GLY A 63 8.96 -6.77 -17.75
CA GLY A 63 8.36 -5.44 -17.62
C GLY A 63 9.37 -4.38 -17.21
N LYS A 64 8.89 -3.16 -16.98
CA LYS A 64 9.69 -2.02 -16.53
C LYS A 64 8.93 -1.31 -15.41
N PRO A 65 9.38 -1.41 -14.15
CA PRO A 65 8.74 -0.71 -13.05
C PRO A 65 8.90 0.80 -13.22
N VAL A 66 7.85 1.55 -12.89
CA VAL A 66 7.96 2.98 -12.58
C VAL A 66 8.98 3.17 -11.45
N SER A 67 9.78 4.23 -11.49
CA SER A 67 10.92 4.36 -10.57
C SER A 67 11.26 5.79 -10.17
N THR A 68 10.33 6.72 -10.37
CA THR A 68 10.45 8.11 -9.93
C THR A 68 9.20 8.52 -9.18
N LEU A 69 9.34 9.51 -8.28
CA LEU A 69 8.19 10.04 -7.53
C LEU A 69 7.09 10.56 -8.46
N ALA A 70 7.47 11.20 -9.57
CA ALA A 70 6.52 11.69 -10.56
C ALA A 70 5.72 10.56 -11.21
N GLU A 71 6.39 9.47 -11.60
CA GLU A 71 5.73 8.28 -12.16
C GLU A 71 4.83 7.58 -11.13
N PHE A 72 5.26 7.48 -9.87
CA PHE A 72 4.42 6.93 -8.79
C PHE A 72 3.13 7.73 -8.65
N LEU A 73 3.21 9.06 -8.62
CA LEU A 73 2.04 9.94 -8.52
C LEU A 73 1.12 9.87 -9.75
N GLU A 74 1.70 9.65 -10.93
CA GLU A 74 0.95 9.51 -12.19
C GLU A 74 0.07 8.26 -12.21
N VAL A 75 0.61 7.11 -11.78
CA VAL A 75 -0.10 5.82 -11.84
C VAL A 75 -0.88 5.47 -10.57
N SER A 76 -0.57 6.11 -9.44
CA SER A 76 -1.20 5.81 -8.15
C SER A 76 -2.66 6.27 -8.08
N SER A 77 -3.52 5.38 -7.59
CA SER A 77 -4.90 5.70 -7.19
C SER A 77 -4.95 6.32 -5.79
N ILE A 78 -4.02 5.93 -4.91
CA ILE A 78 -3.79 6.62 -3.63
C ILE A 78 -3.25 8.02 -3.90
N LYS A 79 -3.83 9.02 -3.22
CA LYS A 79 -3.42 10.41 -3.32
C LYS A 79 -2.77 10.88 -2.01
N GLU A 80 -1.70 11.64 -2.15
CA GLU A 80 -1.06 12.33 -1.05
C GLU A 80 -1.50 13.80 -0.99
N ALA A 81 -1.38 14.38 0.21
CA ALA A 81 -1.59 15.80 0.42
C ALA A 81 -0.63 16.30 1.51
N PRO A 82 -0.19 17.56 1.46
CA PRO A 82 0.59 18.16 2.54
C PRO A 82 -0.20 18.15 3.86
N TYR A 83 0.49 17.88 4.97
CA TYR A 83 -0.08 17.97 6.31
C TYR A 83 -0.30 19.44 6.70
N THR A 84 -1.49 19.97 6.41
CA THR A 84 -1.85 21.39 6.63
C THR A 84 -2.76 21.61 7.84
N LYS A 85 -3.39 20.55 8.34
CA LYS A 85 -4.31 20.59 9.48
C LYS A 85 -4.04 19.39 10.38
N GLU A 86 -4.26 19.58 11.68
CA GLU A 86 -4.14 18.49 12.65
C GLU A 86 -5.20 17.42 12.39
N LYS A 87 -4.78 16.15 12.41
CA LYS A 87 -5.66 14.98 12.30
C LYS A 87 -5.71 14.25 13.63
N SER A 88 -6.91 13.83 14.02
CA SER A 88 -7.08 12.92 15.14
C SER A 88 -6.53 11.53 14.83
N GLN A 89 -6.25 10.76 15.87
CA GLN A 89 -5.77 9.37 15.76
C GLN A 89 -6.74 8.49 14.97
N ILE A 90 -8.05 8.71 15.15
CA ILE A 90 -9.11 8.00 14.43
C ILE A 90 -9.15 8.38 12.96
N GLU A 91 -8.94 9.65 12.61
CA GLU A 91 -8.86 10.07 11.20
C GLU A 91 -7.67 9.43 10.49
N MET A 92 -6.51 9.36 11.15
CA MET A 92 -5.33 8.68 10.57
C MET A 92 -5.59 7.19 10.31
N VAL A 93 -6.21 6.49 11.27
CA VAL A 93 -6.57 5.07 11.09
C VAL A 93 -7.57 4.89 9.94
N LYS A 94 -8.58 5.77 9.84
CA LYS A 94 -9.55 5.74 8.73
C LYS A 94 -8.89 5.95 7.37
N GLU A 95 -7.96 6.91 7.27
CA GLU A 95 -7.23 7.14 6.02
C GLU A 95 -6.42 5.90 5.60
N VAL A 96 -5.73 5.25 6.54
CA VAL A 96 -5.00 3.99 6.27
C VAL A 96 -5.93 2.88 5.82
N VAL A 97 -7.11 2.73 6.45
CA VAL A 97 -8.13 1.75 6.03
C VAL A 97 -8.55 1.99 4.58
N GLU A 98 -8.83 3.25 4.20
CA GLU A 98 -9.26 3.56 2.84
C GLU A 98 -8.15 3.33 1.81
N ASP A 99 -6.89 3.65 2.15
CA ASP A 99 -5.75 3.33 1.28
C ASP A 99 -5.54 1.83 1.13
N PHE A 100 -5.67 1.06 2.22
CA PHE A 100 -5.55 -0.40 2.19
C PHE A 100 -6.64 -1.04 1.34
N LYS A 101 -7.87 -0.51 1.37
CA LYS A 101 -8.95 -0.96 0.45
C LYS A 101 -8.61 -0.71 -1.02
N VAL A 102 -7.95 0.40 -1.34
CA VAL A 102 -7.46 0.67 -2.70
C VAL A 102 -6.44 -0.40 -3.12
N ILE A 103 -5.49 -0.73 -2.24
CA ILE A 103 -4.51 -1.79 -2.48
C ILE A 103 -5.19 -3.15 -2.69
N VAL A 104 -6.11 -3.55 -1.80
CA VAL A 104 -6.85 -4.82 -1.92
C VAL A 104 -7.59 -4.92 -3.25
N SER A 105 -8.31 -3.88 -3.65
CA SER A 105 -9.00 -3.85 -4.95
C SER A 105 -8.02 -3.99 -6.13
N LEU A 106 -6.82 -3.44 -6.03
CA LEU A 106 -5.80 -3.54 -7.07
C LEU A 106 -5.16 -4.94 -7.09
N LEU A 107 -4.94 -5.54 -5.92
CA LEU A 107 -4.45 -6.91 -5.79
C LEU A 107 -5.45 -7.91 -6.37
N GLU A 108 -6.75 -7.75 -6.14
CA GLU A 108 -7.79 -8.59 -6.78
C GLU A 108 -7.70 -8.54 -8.31
N LYS A 109 -7.59 -7.34 -8.89
CA LYS A 109 -7.38 -7.17 -10.34
C LYS A 109 -6.07 -7.82 -10.81
N GLY A 110 -5.02 -7.78 -9.99
CA GLY A 110 -3.72 -8.36 -10.30
C GLY A 110 -3.76 -9.88 -10.28
N ILE A 111 -4.45 -10.47 -9.31
CA ILE A 111 -4.68 -11.93 -9.20
C ILE A 111 -5.41 -12.43 -10.45
N ASP A 112 -6.43 -11.71 -10.91
CA ASP A 112 -7.14 -12.04 -12.15
C ASP A 112 -6.24 -11.86 -13.39
N ALA A 113 -5.49 -10.75 -13.46
CA ALA A 113 -4.63 -10.43 -14.61
C ALA A 113 -3.42 -11.37 -14.74
N THR A 114 -3.06 -12.09 -13.68
CA THR A 114 -1.94 -13.03 -13.62
C THR A 114 -2.36 -14.49 -13.83
N GLU A 115 -3.58 -14.74 -14.34
CA GLU A 115 -4.00 -16.08 -14.71
C GLU A 115 -2.99 -16.75 -15.68
N GLY A 116 -2.56 -17.96 -15.34
CA GLY A 116 -1.50 -18.70 -16.06
C GLY A 116 -0.07 -18.29 -15.71
N ASP A 117 0.12 -17.24 -14.91
CA ASP A 117 1.38 -16.82 -14.30
C ASP A 117 1.34 -17.07 -12.78
N HIS A 118 1.38 -18.36 -12.41
CA HIS A 118 1.14 -18.80 -11.04
C HIS A 118 2.07 -18.18 -9.99
N VAL A 119 3.32 -17.85 -10.35
CA VAL A 119 4.27 -17.23 -9.40
C VAL A 119 3.86 -15.79 -9.11
N SER A 120 3.48 -15.01 -10.14
CA SER A 120 2.95 -13.66 -9.91
C SER A 120 1.64 -13.71 -9.13
N GLN A 121 0.77 -14.68 -9.45
CA GLN A 121 -0.51 -14.83 -8.79
C GLN A 121 -0.37 -15.18 -7.31
N ASP A 122 0.50 -16.14 -6.96
CA ASP A 122 0.78 -16.54 -5.58
C ASP A 122 1.31 -15.38 -4.73
N MET A 123 2.28 -14.62 -5.26
CA MET A 123 2.79 -13.40 -4.64
C MET A 123 1.67 -12.42 -4.30
N LEU A 124 0.80 -12.10 -5.27
CA LEU A 124 -0.29 -11.16 -5.06
C LEU A 124 -1.35 -11.67 -4.08
N ILE A 125 -1.60 -12.99 -4.04
CA ILE A 125 -2.47 -13.61 -3.03
C ILE A 125 -1.87 -13.46 -1.63
N GLY A 126 -0.56 -13.67 -1.48
CA GLY A 126 0.16 -13.50 -0.22
C GLY A 126 0.06 -12.06 0.30
N ILE A 127 0.37 -11.09 -0.55
CA ILE A 127 0.25 -9.66 -0.23
C ILE A 127 -1.21 -9.32 0.14
N LYS A 128 -2.21 -9.81 -0.60
CA LYS A 128 -3.62 -9.56 -0.28
C LYS A 128 -3.99 -10.13 1.09
N GLY A 129 -3.51 -11.33 1.43
CA GLY A 129 -3.75 -11.94 2.73
C GLY A 129 -3.23 -11.10 3.90
N PHE A 130 -2.09 -10.42 3.73
CA PHE A 130 -1.60 -9.43 4.69
C PHE A 130 -2.60 -8.28 4.88
N TYR A 131 -3.01 -7.62 3.78
CA TYR A 131 -3.92 -6.49 3.85
C TYR A 131 -5.30 -6.84 4.39
N ASP A 132 -5.86 -8.01 4.04
CA ASP A 132 -7.15 -8.48 4.56
C ASP A 132 -7.12 -8.60 6.10
N LYS A 133 -6.01 -9.12 6.64
CA LYS A 133 -5.82 -9.25 8.08
C LYS A 133 -5.68 -7.89 8.76
N GLU A 134 -4.89 -6.99 8.20
CA GLU A 134 -4.67 -5.67 8.79
C GLU A 134 -5.91 -4.77 8.69
N LEU A 135 -6.69 -4.88 7.61
CA LEU A 135 -7.99 -4.22 7.49
C LEU A 135 -8.93 -4.65 8.63
N TRP A 136 -9.05 -5.95 8.90
CA TRP A 136 -9.84 -6.42 10.05
C TRP A 136 -9.38 -5.80 11.37
N MET A 137 -8.07 -5.75 11.63
CA MET A 137 -7.52 -5.17 12.87
C MET A 137 -7.79 -3.66 12.98
N LEU A 138 -7.64 -2.92 11.88
CA LEU A 138 -7.87 -1.48 11.85
C LEU A 138 -9.37 -1.16 11.97
N GLU A 139 -10.23 -1.88 11.27
CA GLU A 139 -11.69 -1.73 11.38
C GLU A 139 -12.17 -2.06 12.80
N ALA A 140 -11.66 -3.14 13.41
CA ALA A 140 -11.96 -3.45 14.81
C ALA A 140 -11.48 -2.35 15.79
N THR A 141 -10.44 -1.60 15.43
CA THR A 141 -9.95 -0.45 16.22
C THR A 141 -10.89 0.75 16.13
N LEU A 142 -11.62 0.89 15.01
CA LEU A 142 -12.56 1.98 14.78
C LEU A 142 -13.93 1.77 15.45
N GLY A 143 -14.25 0.54 15.85
CA GLY A 143 -15.53 0.13 16.44
C GLY A 143 -16.64 -0.04 15.39
#